data_AF-A0A2N2GHH5-F1
#
_entry.id   AF-A0A2N2GHH5-F1
#
_cell.length_a   1.000
_cell.length_b   1.000
_cell.length_c   1.000
_cell.angle_alpha   90.00
_cell.angle_beta   90.00
_cell.angle_gamma   90.00
#
_symmetry.space_group_name_H-M   'P 1'
#
loop_
_entity.id
_entity.type
_entity.pdbx_description
1 polymer ?
#
loop_
_entity_poly.entity_id
_entity_poly.type
_entity_poly.pdbx_seq_one_letter_code
_entity_poly.pdbx_strand_id
1 'polypeptide(L)'
;MIEYIRRHERYVRELLDSHPDSEALDELLAYHDKQIAWMQAERLAHLITMMFVCLFFLLSFGWTLVHFTVPYILLTALFLILSAAYILHYYRLENGVQHWYMLSNEIRLKRLEMK
;
A
#
# COMPACT_ATOMS: atom_id res chain seq x y z
N MET A 1 2.38 0.18 -10.44
CA MET A 1 2.22 0.98 -9.21
C MET A 1 3.49 1.74 -8.82
N ILE A 2 4.64 1.08 -8.62
CA ILE A 2 5.90 1.75 -8.21
C ILE A 2 6.36 2.84 -9.20
N GLU A 3 6.17 2.65 -10.50
CA GLU A 3 6.55 3.64 -11.51
C GLU A 3 5.61 4.86 -11.54
N TYR A 4 4.33 4.65 -11.25
CA TYR A 4 3.35 5.72 -11.04
C TYR A 4 3.74 6.56 -9.81
N ILE A 5 4.14 5.89 -8.72
CA ILE A 5 4.60 6.53 -7.49
C ILE A 5 5.80 7.43 -7.76
N ARG A 6 6.82 6.91 -8.44
CA ARG A 6 8.02 7.67 -8.80
C ARG A 6 7.73 8.84 -9.75
N ARG A 7 6.78 8.69 -10.67
CA ARG A 7 6.39 9.76 -11.59
C ARG A 7 5.67 10.89 -10.86
N HIS A 8 4.74 10.55 -9.98
CA HIS A 8 4.04 11.52 -9.13
C HIS A 8 5.01 12.23 -8.18
N GLU A 9 5.96 11.50 -7.57
CA GLU A 9 6.97 12.10 -6.71
C GLU A 9 7.88 13.08 -7.45
N ARG A 10 8.33 12.75 -8.68
CA ARG A 10 9.09 13.70 -9.50
C ARG A 10 8.27 14.94 -9.84
N TYR A 11 7.02 14.77 -10.24
CA TYR A 11 6.12 15.89 -10.53
C TYR A 11 5.95 16.82 -9.33
N VAL A 12 5.72 16.26 -8.14
CA VAL A 12 5.61 17.03 -6.89
C VAL A 12 6.92 17.77 -6.58
N ARG A 13 8.07 17.12 -6.71
CA ARG A 13 9.38 17.74 -6.44
C ARG A 13 9.69 18.87 -7.43
N GLU A 14 9.46 18.65 -8.73
CA GLU A 14 9.64 19.66 -9.77
C GLU A 14 8.76 20.90 -9.50
N LEU A 15 7.50 20.68 -9.08
CA LEU A 15 6.62 21.78 -8.71
C LEU A 15 7.12 22.51 -7.47
N LEU A 16 7.57 21.81 -6.43
CA LEU A 16 8.10 22.40 -5.19
C LEU A 16 9.38 23.21 -5.41
N ASP A 17 10.20 22.86 -6.40
CA ASP A 17 11.43 23.59 -6.76
C ASP A 17 11.13 24.85 -7.58
N SER A 18 9.95 24.92 -8.23
CA SER A 18 9.51 26.09 -8.99
C SER A 18 8.96 27.25 -8.14
N HIS A 19 9.11 27.20 -6.82
CA HIS A 19 8.59 28.18 -5.85
C HIS A 19 7.12 28.58 -6.10
N PRO A 20 6.18 27.63 -6.06
CA PRO A 20 4.79 27.89 -6.37
C PRO A 20 4.12 28.73 -5.27
N ASP A 21 3.19 29.58 -5.68
CA ASP A 21 2.38 30.38 -4.75
C ASP A 21 1.56 29.48 -3.80
N SER A 22 1.13 30.05 -2.66
CA SER A 22 0.40 29.33 -1.60
C SER A 22 -0.84 28.58 -2.12
N GLU A 23 -1.53 29.14 -3.11
CA GLU A 23 -2.73 28.56 -3.72
C GLU A 23 -2.41 27.33 -4.59
N ALA A 24 -1.31 27.36 -5.34
CA ALA A 24 -0.82 26.21 -6.11
C ALA A 24 -0.31 25.08 -5.20
N LEU A 25 0.25 25.43 -4.04
CA LEU A 25 0.66 24.46 -3.02
C LEU A 25 -0.56 23.75 -2.39
N ASP A 26 -1.65 24.48 -2.20
CA ASP A 26 -2.92 23.93 -1.70
C ASP A 26 -3.58 22.97 -2.68
N GLU A 27 -3.58 23.31 -3.98
CA GLU A 27 -4.08 22.41 -5.03
C GLU A 27 -3.23 21.15 -5.14
N LEU A 28 -1.89 21.28 -5.06
CA LEU A 28 -0.98 20.15 -5.07
C LEU A 28 -1.19 19.22 -3.87
N LEU A 29 -1.37 19.78 -2.67
CA LEU A 29 -1.70 19.01 -1.46
C LEU A 29 -3.01 18.26 -1.61
N ALA A 30 -4.07 18.94 -2.07
CA ALA A 30 -5.37 18.32 -2.26
C ALA A 30 -5.31 17.17 -3.28
N TYR A 31 -4.55 17.35 -4.37
CA TYR A 31 -4.34 16.30 -5.36
C TYR A 31 -3.53 15.13 -4.78
N HIS A 32 -2.43 15.39 -4.06
CA HIS A 32 -1.60 14.35 -3.46
C HIS A 32 -2.35 13.54 -2.38
N ASP A 33 -3.12 14.21 -1.52
CA ASP A 33 -3.92 13.56 -0.49
C ASP A 33 -5.02 12.66 -1.12
N LYS A 34 -5.58 13.06 -2.26
CA LYS A 34 -6.50 12.21 -3.03
C LYS A 34 -5.83 10.94 -3.56
N GLN A 35 -4.59 11.05 -4.05
CA GLN A 35 -3.82 9.88 -4.49
C GLN A 35 -3.52 8.93 -3.33
N ILE A 36 -3.17 9.47 -2.16
CA ILE A 36 -2.98 8.69 -0.94
C ILE A 36 -4.26 7.95 -0.57
N ALA A 37 -5.42 8.61 -0.61
CA ALA A 37 -6.71 7.99 -0.29
C ALA A 37 -7.05 6.82 -1.23
N TRP A 38 -6.76 6.94 -2.53
CA TRP A 38 -6.94 5.83 -3.47
C TRP A 38 -6.03 4.63 -3.15
N MET A 39 -4.76 4.89 -2.85
CA MET A 39 -3.82 3.84 -2.43
C MET A 39 -4.26 3.15 -1.13
N GLN A 40 -4.83 3.90 -0.18
CA GLN A 40 -5.40 3.33 1.04
C GLN A 40 -6.59 2.40 0.74
N ALA A 41 -7.46 2.76 -0.20
CA ALA A 41 -8.60 1.92 -0.58
C ALA A 41 -8.14 0.59 -1.20
N GLU A 42 -7.14 0.64 -2.08
CA GLU A 42 -6.52 -0.56 -2.66
C GLU A 42 -5.86 -1.43 -1.59
N ARG A 43 -5.14 -0.81 -0.63
CA ARG A 43 -4.56 -1.52 0.51
C ARG A 43 -5.62 -2.22 1.37
N LEU A 44 -6.76 -1.58 1.62
CA LEU A 44 -7.86 -2.18 2.36
C LEU A 44 -8.39 -3.43 1.65
N ALA A 45 -8.59 -3.37 0.33
CA ALA A 45 -9.01 -4.51 -0.45
C ALA A 45 -7.98 -5.67 -0.39
N HIS A 46 -6.68 -5.36 -0.47
CA HIS A 46 -5.62 -6.35 -0.30
C HIS A 46 -5.58 -6.95 1.11
N LEU A 47 -5.78 -6.14 2.15
CA LEU A 47 -5.83 -6.59 3.53
C LEU A 47 -6.97 -7.58 3.73
N ILE A 48 -8.18 -7.23 3.29
CA ILE A 48 -9.37 -8.09 3.39
C ILE A 48 -9.13 -9.40 2.64
N THR A 49 -8.62 -9.32 1.40
CA THR A 49 -8.33 -10.52 0.59
C THR A 49 -7.28 -11.42 1.27
N MET A 50 -6.22 -10.83 1.82
CA MET A 50 -5.19 -11.55 2.56
C MET A 50 -5.76 -12.23 3.81
N MET A 51 -6.65 -11.56 4.55
CA MET A 51 -7.31 -12.15 5.72
C MET A 51 -8.10 -13.41 5.34
N PHE A 52 -8.83 -13.40 4.22
CA PHE A 52 -9.52 -14.60 3.73
C PHE A 52 -8.56 -15.70 3.30
N VAL A 53 -7.47 -15.37 2.60
CA VAL A 53 -6.45 -16.36 2.21
C VAL A 53 -5.81 -17.00 3.43
N CYS A 54 -5.42 -16.20 4.44
CA CYS A 54 -4.88 -16.70 5.70
C CYS A 54 -5.90 -17.53 6.49
N LEU A 55 -7.19 -17.15 6.48
CA LEU A 55 -8.25 -17.92 7.10
C LEU A 55 -8.40 -19.30 6.44
N PHE A 56 -8.43 -19.35 5.10
CA PHE A 56 -8.49 -20.63 4.38
C PHE A 56 -7.25 -21.48 4.57
N PHE A 57 -6.07 -20.85 4.68
CA PHE A 57 -4.85 -21.55 5.10
C PHE A 57 -5.04 -22.23 6.46
N LEU A 58 -5.51 -21.50 7.48
CA LEU A 58 -5.69 -22.04 8.84
C LEU A 58 -6.72 -23.17 8.87
N LEU A 59 -7.84 -23.02 8.15
CA LEU A 59 -8.87 -24.06 8.04
C LEU A 59 -8.33 -25.30 7.33
N SER A 60 -7.64 -25.12 6.20
CA SER A 60 -7.00 -26.23 5.46
C SER A 60 -5.94 -26.93 6.31
N PHE A 61 -5.11 -26.16 7.02
CA PHE A 61 -4.08 -26.68 7.91
C PHE A 61 -4.68 -27.53 9.04
N GLY A 62 -5.72 -27.01 9.72
CA GLY A 62 -6.43 -27.76 10.75
C GLY A 62 -7.04 -29.06 10.22
N TRP A 63 -7.60 -29.04 9.01
CA TRP A 63 -8.14 -30.24 8.36
C TRP A 63 -7.06 -31.27 8.03
N THR A 64 -5.92 -30.82 7.49
CA THR A 64 -4.77 -31.67 7.16
C THR A 64 -4.19 -32.37 8.41
N LEU A 65 -4.25 -31.74 9.59
CA LEU A 65 -3.80 -32.36 10.84
C LEU A 65 -4.68 -33.55 11.27
N VAL A 66 -5.98 -33.49 11.02
CA VAL A 66 -6.91 -34.59 11.33
C VAL A 66 -6.87 -35.67 10.24
N HIS A 67 -6.78 -35.25 8.99
CA HIS A 67 -6.76 -36.12 7.83
C HIS A 67 -5.45 -35.97 7.05
N PHE A 68 -4.46 -36.80 7.40
CA PHE A 68 -3.13 -36.72 6.82
C PHE A 68 -3.05 -37.38 5.43
N THR A 69 -3.68 -36.75 4.43
CA THR A 69 -3.67 -37.22 3.03
C THR A 69 -2.93 -36.25 2.13
N VAL A 70 -2.29 -36.79 1.09
CA VAL A 70 -1.48 -36.01 0.13
C VAL A 70 -2.25 -34.82 -0.49
N PRO A 71 -3.52 -34.96 -0.92
CA PRO A 71 -4.26 -33.83 -1.49
C PRO A 71 -4.42 -32.65 -0.53
N TYR A 72 -4.66 -32.90 0.76
CA TYR A 72 -4.84 -31.84 1.75
C TYR A 72 -3.52 -31.15 2.10
N ILE A 73 -2.42 -31.90 2.16
CA ILE A 73 -1.08 -31.34 2.34
C ILE A 73 -0.74 -30.39 1.19
N LEU A 74 -1.01 -30.78 -0.06
CA LEU A 74 -0.79 -29.93 -1.23
C LEU A 74 -1.64 -28.66 -1.19
N LEU A 75 -2.91 -28.78 -0.80
CA LEU A 75 -3.81 -27.62 -0.67
C LEU A 75 -3.33 -26.65 0.41
N THR A 76 -2.92 -27.17 1.57
CA THR A 76 -2.35 -26.37 2.67
C THR A 76 -1.06 -25.67 2.22
N ALA A 77 -0.17 -26.37 1.51
CA ALA A 77 1.06 -25.79 0.99
C ALA A 77 0.79 -24.69 -0.04
N LEU A 78 -0.21 -24.86 -0.92
CA LEU A 78 -0.65 -23.83 -1.86
C LEU A 78 -1.09 -22.56 -1.14
N PHE A 79 -1.97 -22.70 -0.13
CA PHE A 79 -2.44 -21.56 0.66
C PHE A 79 -1.32 -20.92 1.48
N LEU A 80 -0.33 -21.67 1.94
CA LEU A 80 0.84 -21.14 2.64
C LEU A 80 1.67 -20.23 1.72
N ILE A 81 2.00 -20.70 0.52
CA ILE A 81 2.74 -19.93 -0.49
C ILE A 81 1.97 -18.67 -0.87
N LEU A 82 0.65 -18.81 -1.08
CA LEU A 82 -0.21 -17.69 -1.42
C LEU A 82 -0.24 -16.65 -0.29
N SER A 83 -0.39 -17.09 0.96
CA SER A 83 -0.37 -16.22 2.13
C SER A 83 0.95 -15.44 2.22
N ALA A 84 2.09 -16.13 2.09
CA ALA A 84 3.40 -15.49 2.13
C ALA A 84 3.58 -14.45 0.99
N ALA A 85 3.14 -14.78 -0.23
CA ALA A 85 3.19 -13.86 -1.37
C ALA A 85 2.31 -12.61 -1.14
N TYR A 86 1.09 -12.79 -0.61
CA TYR A 86 0.19 -11.69 -0.27
C TYR A 86 0.74 -10.79 0.84
N ILE A 87 1.32 -11.38 1.89
CA ILE A 87 1.97 -10.64 2.98
C ILE A 87 3.11 -9.78 2.42
N LEU A 88 3.99 -10.35 1.59
CA LEU A 88 5.08 -9.60 0.96
C LEU A 88 4.56 -8.45 0.08
N HIS A 89 3.50 -8.71 -0.70
CA HIS A 89 2.88 -7.69 -1.54
C HIS A 89 2.31 -6.54 -0.71
N TYR A 90 1.62 -6.87 0.39
CA TYR A 90 1.04 -5.90 1.32
C TYR A 90 2.11 -4.99 1.95
N TYR A 91 3.22 -5.56 2.42
CA TYR A 91 4.33 -4.78 3.00
C TYR A 91 4.95 -3.81 1.99
N ARG A 92 5.09 -4.20 0.73
CA ARG A 92 5.59 -3.30 -0.32
C ARG A 92 4.66 -2.12 -0.56
N LEU A 93 3.35 -2.36 -0.52
CA LEU A 93 2.35 -1.32 -0.68
C LEU A 93 2.37 -0.33 0.49
N GLU A 94 2.39 -0.85 1.71
CA GLU A 94 2.40 -0.05 2.94
C GLU A 94 3.63 0.87 3.01
N ASN A 95 4.82 0.35 2.72
CA ASN A 95 6.05 1.16 2.69
C ASN A 95 5.98 2.30 1.66
N GLY A 96 5.33 2.07 0.50
CA GLY A 96 5.12 3.09 -0.52
C GLY A 96 4.20 4.22 -0.05
N VAL A 97 3.12 3.88 0.65
CA VAL A 97 2.19 4.86 1.20
C VAL A 97 2.83 5.65 2.36
N GLN A 98 3.63 5.01 3.20
CA GLN A 98 4.40 5.68 4.26
C GLN A 98 5.35 6.75 3.72
N HIS A 99 6.03 6.45 2.61
CA HIS A 99 6.87 7.45 1.92
C HIS A 99 6.06 8.66 1.44
N TRP A 100 4.85 8.43 0.92
CA TRP A 100 3.96 9.50 0.50
C TRP A 100 3.43 10.35 1.65
N TYR A 101 3.24 9.79 2.85
CA TYR A 101 2.92 10.61 4.02
C TYR A 101 4.04 11.56 4.40
N MET A 102 5.29 11.11 4.32
CA MET A 102 6.45 11.98 4.57
C MET A 102 6.49 13.12 3.56
N LEU A 103 6.24 12.83 2.28
CA LEU A 103 6.18 13.86 1.24
C LEU A 103 5.02 14.85 1.46
N SER A 104 3.83 14.39 1.85
CA SER A 104 2.71 15.27 2.20
C SER A 104 3.05 16.19 3.38
N ASN A 105 3.77 15.68 4.39
CA ASN A 105 4.25 16.48 5.51
C ASN A 105 5.28 17.55 5.07
N GLU A 106 6.21 17.22 4.17
CA GLU A 106 7.17 18.20 3.63
C GLU A 106 6.46 19.35 2.90
N ILE A 107 5.44 19.04 2.08
CA ILE A 107 4.65 20.06 1.38
C ILE A 107 3.89 20.95 2.40
N ARG A 108 3.29 20.34 3.42
CA ARG A 108 2.58 21.06 4.50
C ARG A 108 3.51 21.99 5.28
N LEU A 109 4.73 21.55 5.58
CA LEU A 109 5.74 22.37 6.26
C LEU A 109 6.14 23.57 5.43
N LYS A 110 6.49 23.37 4.14
CA LYS A 110 6.80 24.48 3.23
C LYS A 110 5.65 25.48 3.12
N ARG A 111 4.39 25.01 3.08
CA ARG A 111 3.21 25.90 3.10
C ARG A 111 3.16 26.78 4.36
N LEU A 112 3.46 26.20 5.52
CA LEU A 112 3.44 26.92 6.79
C LEU A 112 4.55 27.96 6.88
N GLU A 113 5.72 27.70 6.29
CA GLU A 113 6.85 28.64 6.22
C GLU A 113 6.59 29.83 5.27
N MET A 114 5.68 29.69 4.31
CA MET A 114 5.29 30.76 3.37
C MET A 114 4.16 31.66 3.88
N LYS A 115 3.59 31.37 5.06
CA LYS A 115 2.59 32.22 5.74
C LYS A 115 3.26 33.20 6.69
#